data_AF-A0A3C0SVP5-F1
#
_entry.id   AF-A0A3C0SVP5-F1
#
_cell.length_a   1.000
_cell.length_b   1.000
_cell.length_c   1.000
_cell.angle_alpha   90.00
_cell.angle_beta   90.00
_cell.angle_gamma   90.00
#
_symmetry.space_group_name_H-M   'P 1'
#
loop_
_entity.id
_entity.type
_entity.pdbx_description
1 polymer ?
#
loop_
_entity_poly.entity_id
_entity_poly.type
_entity_poly.pdbx_seq_one_letter_code
_entity_poly.pdbx_strand_id
1 'polypeptide(L)'
;MKFFVVISRIIKALAYIAGAAVLLMMGITVADVILRIFNTGITGAYDMVRACGVISVACGLPYLTAVKGHIAIEFFYHKSGRFGRIVMDIIIRMSSLAIFGILSFQTFKHGLSLLEKGEVFPNLGLPVFWIPLVISLNSALMMIVFIYHMIHPGKEYIKP
;
A
#
# COMPACT_ATOMS: atom_id res chain seq x y z
N MET A 1 -11.44 -3.64 -21.93
CA MET A 1 -11.63 -4.84 -21.08
C MET A 1 -10.32 -5.51 -20.68
N LYS A 2 -9.37 -5.77 -21.60
CA LYS A 2 -8.10 -6.46 -21.27
C LYS A 2 -7.24 -5.74 -20.21
N PHE A 3 -7.10 -4.42 -20.28
CA PHE A 3 -6.28 -3.62 -19.33
C PHE A 3 -6.75 -3.73 -17.87
N PHE A 4 -8.07 -3.66 -17.66
CA PHE A 4 -8.67 -3.78 -16.32
C PHE A 4 -8.46 -5.17 -15.71
N VAL A 5 -8.60 -6.24 -16.50
CA VAL A 5 -8.35 -7.61 -16.04
C VAL A 5 -6.89 -7.78 -15.62
N VAL A 6 -5.96 -7.15 -16.33
CA VAL A 6 -4.53 -7.17 -15.98
C VAL A 6 -4.28 -6.45 -14.66
N ILE A 7 -4.80 -5.23 -14.48
CA ILE A 7 -4.66 -4.47 -13.23
C ILE A 7 -5.28 -5.24 -12.06
N SER A 8 -6.50 -5.74 -12.19
CA SER A 8 -7.16 -6.50 -11.13
C SER A 8 -6.40 -7.78 -10.78
N ARG A 9 -5.75 -8.43 -11.76
CA ARG A 9 -4.88 -9.59 -11.49
C ARG A 9 -3.61 -9.19 -10.74
N ILE A 10 -2.99 -8.06 -11.09
CA ILE A 10 -1.83 -7.50 -10.38
C ILE A 10 -2.22 -7.16 -8.94
N ILE A 11 -3.33 -6.47 -8.73
CA ILE A 11 -3.81 -6.09 -7.39
C ILE A 11 -4.08 -7.33 -6.53
N LYS A 12 -4.71 -8.37 -7.09
CA LYS A 12 -4.93 -9.64 -6.38
C LYS A 12 -3.63 -10.35 -6.05
N ALA A 13 -2.67 -10.38 -6.96
CA ALA A 13 -1.35 -10.94 -6.69
C ALA A 13 -0.64 -10.17 -5.56
N LEU A 14 -0.72 -8.84 -5.58
CA LEU A 14 -0.22 -7.97 -4.51
C LEU A 14 -0.90 -8.27 -3.18
N ALA A 15 -2.21 -8.52 -3.16
CA ALA A 15 -2.94 -8.90 -1.96
C ALA A 15 -2.47 -10.25 -1.39
N TYR A 16 -2.19 -11.25 -2.23
CA TYR A 16 -1.59 -12.51 -1.77
C TYR A 16 -0.19 -12.30 -1.19
N ILE A 17 0.63 -11.46 -1.82
CA ILE A 17 1.97 -11.11 -1.32
C ILE A 17 1.85 -10.40 0.04
N ALA A 18 0.89 -9.49 0.19
CA ALA A 18 0.62 -8.81 1.47
C ALA A 18 0.24 -9.81 2.56
N GLY A 19 -0.68 -10.74 2.27
CA GLY A 19 -1.09 -11.80 3.20
C GLY A 19 0.08 -12.70 3.60
N ALA A 20 0.91 -13.11 2.64
CA ALA A 20 2.11 -13.90 2.90
C ALA A 20 3.12 -13.14 3.78
N ALA A 21 3.31 -11.84 3.53
CA ALA A 21 4.18 -10.98 4.33
C ALA A 21 3.69 -10.85 5.78
N VAL A 22 2.37 -10.77 6.02
CA VAL A 22 1.80 -10.77 7.38
C VAL A 22 2.04 -12.10 8.09
N LEU A 23 1.83 -13.23 7.39
CA LEU A 23 2.08 -14.55 7.98
C LEU A 23 3.55 -14.75 8.35
N LEU A 24 4.47 -14.32 7.48
CA LEU A 24 5.91 -14.31 7.77
C LEU A 24 6.24 -13.41 8.96
N MET A 25 5.69 -12.20 9.00
CA MET A 25 5.87 -11.27 10.12
C MET A 25 5.40 -11.88 11.45
N MET A 26 4.23 -12.53 11.47
CA MET A 26 3.74 -13.24 12.65
C MET A 26 4.67 -14.39 13.03
N GLY A 27 5.11 -15.20 12.06
CA GLY A 27 6.02 -16.32 12.29
C GLY A 27 7.35 -15.88 12.93
N ILE A 28 7.97 -14.83 12.39
CA ILE A 28 9.21 -14.26 12.93
C ILE A 28 8.98 -13.71 14.34
N THR A 29 7.85 -13.03 14.57
CA THR A 29 7.54 -12.46 15.89
C THR A 29 7.32 -13.54 16.94
N VAL A 30 6.58 -14.60 16.59
CA VAL A 30 6.34 -15.73 17.51
C VAL A 30 7.63 -16.48 17.79
N ALA A 31 8.45 -16.74 16.77
CA ALA A 31 9.75 -17.38 16.94
C ALA A 31 10.67 -16.54 17.84
N ASP A 32 10.74 -15.22 17.62
CA ASP A 32 11.54 -14.31 18.44
C ASP A 32 11.08 -14.33 19.91
N VAL A 33 9.76 -14.29 20.17
CA VAL A 33 9.21 -14.38 21.53
C VAL A 33 9.57 -15.72 22.19
N ILE A 34 9.48 -16.84 21.46
CA ILE A 34 9.86 -18.16 21.99
C ILE A 34 11.35 -18.19 22.33
N LEU A 35 12.22 -17.76 21.41
CA LEU A 35 13.67 -17.76 21.64
C LEU A 35 14.03 -16.87 22.85
N ARG A 36 13.33 -15.74 23.02
CA ARG A 36 13.55 -14.83 24.14
C ARG A 36 13.30 -15.46 25.50
N ILE A 37 12.37 -16.42 25.58
CA ILE A 37 12.13 -17.21 26.80
C ILE A 37 13.37 -18.06 27.16
N PHE A 38 14.14 -18.50 26.15
CA PHE A 38 15.42 -19.20 26.30
C PHE A 38 16.63 -18.24 26.43
N ASN A 39 16.42 -16.97 26.80
CA ASN A 39 17.47 -15.94 26.93
C ASN A 39 18.31 -15.69 25.66
N THR A 40 17.83 -16.13 24.49
CA THR A 40 18.48 -15.90 23.19
C THR A 40 17.52 -15.12 22.31
N GLY A 41 17.94 -14.04 21.65
CA GLY A 41 17.07 -13.28 20.74
C GLY A 41 17.47 -13.48 19.29
N ILE A 42 16.55 -13.26 18.36
CA ILE A 42 16.91 -13.17 16.93
C ILE A 42 17.47 -11.76 16.68
N THR A 43 18.79 -11.65 16.51
CA THR A 43 19.43 -10.37 16.16
C THR A 43 18.87 -9.87 14.82
N GLY A 44 18.15 -8.73 14.87
CA GLY A 44 17.52 -8.13 13.69
C GLY A 44 16.11 -8.63 13.34
N ALA A 45 15.42 -9.39 14.20
CA ALA A 45 14.01 -9.71 14.01
C ALA A 45 13.14 -8.45 13.85
N TYR A 46 13.45 -7.39 14.59
CA TYR A 46 12.76 -6.11 14.48
C TYR A 46 12.84 -5.49 13.07
N ASP A 47 14.00 -5.59 12.42
CA ASP A 47 14.22 -5.03 11.09
C ASP A 47 13.49 -5.87 10.01
N MET A 48 13.48 -7.20 10.17
CA MET A 48 12.68 -8.10 9.32
C MET A 48 11.18 -7.84 9.46
N VAL A 49 10.69 -7.69 10.69
CA VAL A 49 9.29 -7.37 10.99
C VAL A 49 8.89 -6.02 10.41
N ARG A 50 9.76 -5.00 10.50
CA ARG A 50 9.54 -3.70 9.84
C ARG A 50 9.46 -3.83 8.32
N ALA A 51 10.38 -4.57 7.69
CA ALA A 51 10.36 -4.78 6.25
C ALA A 51 9.10 -5.50 5.77
N CYS A 52 8.72 -6.61 6.44
CA CYS A 52 7.49 -7.34 6.16
C CYS A 52 6.24 -6.47 6.37
N GLY A 53 6.22 -5.63 7.41
CA GLY A 53 5.13 -4.70 7.67
C GLY A 53 4.95 -3.67 6.54
N VAL A 54 6.05 -3.08 6.06
CA VAL A 54 6.02 -2.16 4.91
C VAL A 54 5.49 -2.86 3.66
N ILE A 55 5.99 -4.06 3.35
CA ILE A 55 5.55 -4.83 2.18
C ILE A 55 4.06 -5.15 2.29
N SER A 56 3.59 -5.60 3.46
CA SER A 56 2.19 -5.88 3.72
C SER A 56 1.30 -4.65 3.44
N VAL A 57 1.65 -3.50 4.02
CA VAL A 57 0.85 -2.28 3.86
C VAL A 57 0.90 -1.79 2.42
N ALA A 58 2.08 -1.70 1.81
CA ALA A 58 2.24 -1.26 0.44
C ALA A 58 1.46 -2.17 -0.52
N CYS A 59 1.62 -3.48 -0.41
CA CYS A 59 0.97 -4.43 -1.30
C CYS A 59 -0.54 -4.59 -1.04
N GLY A 60 -1.01 -4.36 0.19
CA GLY A 60 -2.43 -4.46 0.57
C GLY A 60 -3.26 -3.23 0.20
N LEU A 61 -2.63 -2.05 0.14
CA LEU A 61 -3.33 -0.78 -0.10
C LEU A 61 -4.15 -0.74 -1.40
N PRO A 62 -3.63 -1.17 -2.57
CA PRO A 62 -4.39 -1.17 -3.83
C PRO A 62 -5.64 -2.04 -3.77
N TYR A 63 -5.55 -3.19 -3.10
CA TYR A 63 -6.67 -4.10 -2.93
C TYR A 63 -7.74 -3.47 -2.03
N LEU A 64 -7.34 -2.86 -0.91
CA LEU A 64 -8.26 -2.18 -0.01
C LEU A 64 -8.97 -1.01 -0.70
N THR A 65 -8.27 -0.21 -1.49
CA THR A 65 -8.91 0.88 -2.25
C THR A 65 -9.81 0.34 -3.36
N ALA A 66 -9.45 -0.74 -4.03
CA ALA A 66 -10.29 -1.36 -5.06
C ALA A 66 -11.58 -1.95 -4.50
N VAL A 67 -11.55 -2.52 -3.29
CA VAL A 67 -12.71 -3.17 -2.65
C VAL A 67 -13.53 -2.20 -1.80
N LYS A 68 -12.89 -1.36 -0.98
CA LYS A 68 -13.56 -0.47 -0.01
C LYS A 68 -13.64 1.00 -0.42
N GLY A 69 -12.95 1.42 -1.49
CA GLY A 69 -12.91 2.81 -1.93
C GLY A 69 -14.28 3.40 -2.30
N HIS A 70 -15.24 2.57 -2.69
CA HIS A 70 -16.60 3.01 -3.01
C HIS A 70 -17.54 3.08 -1.79
N ILE A 71 -17.27 2.31 -0.73
CA ILE A 71 -18.25 2.05 0.36
C ILE A 71 -18.46 3.29 1.25
N ALA A 72 -17.40 4.01 1.59
CA ALA A 72 -17.50 5.23 2.41
C ALA A 72 -18.28 6.34 1.70
N ILE A 73 -18.18 6.39 0.36
CA ILE A 73 -18.86 7.38 -0.46
C ILE A 73 -20.33 6.97 -0.65
N GLU A 74 -20.62 5.67 -0.80
CA GLU A 74 -21.98 5.12 -0.86
C GLU A 74 -22.84 5.47 0.35
N PHE A 75 -22.25 5.49 1.55
CA PHE A 75 -22.96 5.90 2.76
C PHE A 75 -23.35 7.39 2.74
N PHE A 76 -22.45 8.27 2.26
CA PHE A 76 -22.74 9.69 2.07
C PHE A 76 -23.65 9.95 0.86
N TYR A 77 -23.59 9.09 -0.16
CA TYR A 77 -24.43 9.13 -1.35
C TYR A 77 -25.88 8.79 -1.08
N HIS A 78 -26.18 8.04 -0.02
CA HIS A 78 -27.57 7.73 0.35
C HIS A 78 -28.28 8.94 0.98
N LYS A 79 -27.53 9.92 1.50
CA LYS A 79 -28.06 11.10 2.20
C LYS A 79 -28.10 12.37 1.35
N SER A 80 -27.44 12.40 0.19
CA SER A 80 -27.27 13.61 -0.66
C SER A 80 -27.88 13.45 -2.06
N GLY A 81 -28.51 14.51 -2.60
CA GLY A 81 -29.11 14.50 -3.94
C GLY A 81 -28.11 14.32 -5.10
N ARG A 82 -28.61 14.21 -6.35
CA ARG A 82 -27.81 13.94 -7.58
C ARG A 82 -26.59 14.86 -7.75
N PHE A 83 -26.72 16.15 -7.41
CA PHE A 83 -25.66 17.14 -7.56
C PHE A 83 -24.56 16.99 -6.50
N GLY A 84 -24.94 16.73 -5.24
CA GLY A 84 -24.00 16.47 -4.15
C GLY A 84 -23.19 15.19 -4.38
N ARG A 85 -23.79 14.18 -5.03
CA ARG A 85 -23.08 12.95 -5.45
C ARG A 85 -21.95 13.26 -6.44
N ILE A 86 -22.18 14.10 -7.44
CA ILE A 86 -21.14 14.42 -8.44
C ILE A 86 -19.99 15.22 -7.82
N VAL A 87 -20.30 16.23 -7.00
CA VAL A 87 -19.28 17.08 -6.37
C VAL A 87 -18.39 16.27 -5.43
N MET A 88 -18.96 15.41 -4.60
CA MET A 88 -18.19 14.58 -3.66
C MET A 88 -17.30 13.56 -4.38
N ASP A 89 -17.79 12.97 -5.47
CA ASP A 89 -17.00 12.05 -6.31
C ASP A 89 -15.75 12.75 -6.86
N ILE A 90 -15.92 13.97 -7.39
CA ILE A 90 -14.83 14.78 -7.94
C ILE A 90 -13.82 15.16 -6.85
N ILE A 91 -14.28 15.62 -5.69
CA ILE A 91 -13.41 16.02 -4.57
C ILE A 91 -12.57 14.83 -4.11
N ILE A 92 -13.20 13.68 -3.85
CA ILE A 92 -12.50 12.50 -3.33
C ILE A 92 -11.46 11.99 -4.33
N ARG A 93 -11.78 12.00 -5.63
CA ARG A 93 -10.83 11.61 -6.68
C ARG A 93 -9.66 12.58 -6.76
N MET A 94 -9.93 13.88 -6.73
CA MET A 94 -8.90 14.91 -6.80
C MET A 94 -7.98 14.86 -5.56
N SER A 95 -8.55 14.71 -4.37
CA SER A 95 -7.80 14.55 -3.12
C SER A 95 -6.98 13.28 -3.12
N SER A 96 -7.53 12.15 -3.58
CA SER A 96 -6.78 10.89 -3.66
C SER A 96 -5.60 11.01 -4.62
N LEU A 97 -5.82 11.58 -5.81
CA LEU A 97 -4.76 11.82 -6.78
C LEU A 97 -3.65 12.72 -6.21
N ALA A 98 -4.03 13.80 -5.54
CA ALA A 98 -3.08 14.72 -4.91
C ALA A 98 -2.26 14.05 -3.80
N ILE A 99 -2.92 13.34 -2.88
CA ILE A 99 -2.25 12.67 -1.75
C ILE A 99 -1.30 11.60 -2.26
N PHE A 100 -1.72 10.72 -3.17
CA PHE A 100 -0.87 9.67 -3.71
C PHE A 100 0.27 10.21 -4.60
N GLY A 101 0.04 11.30 -5.34
CA GLY A 101 1.08 11.99 -6.10
C GLY A 101 2.16 12.58 -5.19
N ILE A 102 1.76 13.31 -4.15
CA ILE A 102 2.69 13.87 -3.15
C ILE A 102 3.44 12.76 -2.44
N LEU A 103 2.74 11.69 -2.02
CA LEU A 103 3.34 10.54 -1.36
C LEU A 103 4.39 9.88 -2.25
N SER A 104 4.08 9.62 -3.52
CA SER A 104 5.02 9.03 -4.47
C SER A 104 6.29 9.87 -4.61
N PHE A 105 6.14 11.20 -4.75
CA PHE A 105 7.28 12.10 -4.93
C PHE A 105 8.14 12.22 -3.67
N GLN A 106 7.50 12.44 -2.51
CA GLN A 106 8.20 12.56 -1.23
C GLN A 106 8.95 11.27 -0.88
N THR A 107 8.30 10.12 -1.04
CA THR A 107 8.92 8.85 -0.71
C THR A 107 10.03 8.47 -1.68
N PHE A 108 9.92 8.83 -2.97
CA PHE A 108 11.02 8.66 -3.92
C PHE A 108 12.25 9.51 -3.56
N LYS A 109 12.03 10.79 -3.25
CA LYS A 109 13.11 11.70 -2.80
C LYS A 109 13.75 11.21 -1.50
N HIS A 110 12.93 10.69 -0.57
CA HIS A 110 13.41 10.13 0.67
C HIS A 110 14.27 8.87 0.44
N GLY A 111 13.85 7.98 -0.47
CA GLY A 111 14.63 6.81 -0.88
C GLY A 111 15.98 7.16 -1.50
N LEU A 112 16.03 8.22 -2.32
CA LEU A 112 17.28 8.70 -2.90
C LEU A 112 18.22 9.29 -1.83
N SER A 113 17.68 10.10 -0.90
CA SER A 113 18.48 10.63 0.20
C SER A 113 19.02 9.53 1.12
N LEU A 114 18.26 8.46 1.33
CA LEU A 114 18.70 7.28 2.09
C LEU A 114 19.81 6.51 1.36
N LEU A 115 19.75 6.45 0.03
CA LEU A 115 20.80 5.85 -0.79
C LEU A 115 22.10 6.66 -0.70
N GLU A 116 22.02 7.99 -0.77
CA GLU A 116 23.16 8.89 -0.65
C GLU A 116 23.81 8.85 0.75
N LYS A 117 23.01 8.67 1.79
CA LYS A 117 23.50 8.55 3.18
C LYS A 117 24.01 7.16 3.53
N GLY A 118 23.75 6.15 2.70
CA GLY A 118 24.09 4.76 3.00
C GLY A 118 23.47 4.25 4.30
N GLU A 119 22.28 4.76 4.68
CA GLU A 119 21.63 4.36 5.93
C GLU A 119 21.26 2.87 5.89
N VAL A 120 21.85 2.12 6.82
CA VAL A 120 21.62 0.68 7.01
C VAL A 120 20.83 0.44 8.29
N PHE A 121 20.10 -0.66 8.31
CA PHE A 121 19.42 -1.14 9.51
C PHE A 121 20.44 -1.35 10.65
N PRO A 122 20.14 -0.86 11.87
CA PRO A 122 21.10 -0.84 12.96
C PRO A 122 21.51 -2.24 13.44
N ASN A 123 20.65 -3.25 13.28
CA ASN A 123 20.95 -4.62 13.74
C ASN A 123 21.33 -5.58 12.61
N LEU A 124 20.83 -5.34 11.39
CA LEU A 124 20.98 -6.27 10.27
C LEU A 124 21.93 -5.76 9.17
N GLY A 125 22.36 -4.50 9.23
CA GLY A 125 23.27 -3.90 8.22
C GLY A 125 22.68 -3.80 6.82
N LEU A 126 21.38 -4.07 6.68
CA LEU A 126 20.66 -4.07 5.41
C LEU A 126 20.33 -2.62 4.99
N PRO A 127 20.57 -2.23 3.74
CA PRO A 127 20.40 -0.84 3.31
C PRO A 127 18.92 -0.43 3.20
N VAL A 128 18.48 0.60 3.92
CA VAL A 128 17.04 0.90 4.14
C VAL A 128 16.33 1.47 2.89
N PHE A 129 17.08 1.82 1.83
CA PHE A 129 16.56 2.50 0.62
C PHE A 129 15.42 1.76 -0.09
N TRP A 130 15.33 0.43 0.04
CA TRP A 130 14.30 -0.36 -0.64
C TRP A 130 12.89 -0.16 -0.07
N ILE A 131 12.76 0.21 1.21
CA ILE A 131 11.44 0.46 1.84
C ILE A 131 10.71 1.64 1.17
N PRO A 132 11.33 2.84 1.05
CA PRO A 132 10.74 3.94 0.32
C PRO A 132 10.45 3.62 -1.15
N LEU A 133 11.31 2.81 -1.79
CA LEU A 133 11.15 2.42 -3.19
C LEU A 133 9.90 1.57 -3.44
N VAL A 134 9.61 0.62 -2.53
CA VAL A 134 8.39 -0.19 -2.60
C VAL A 134 7.14 0.68 -2.40
N ILE A 135 7.19 1.65 -1.47
CA ILE A 135 6.08 2.57 -1.21
C ILE A 135 5.86 3.52 -2.38
N SER A 136 6.92 4.03 -3.01
CA SER A 136 6.80 4.91 -4.17
C SER A 136 6.25 4.16 -5.38
N LEU A 137 6.70 2.92 -5.63
CA LEU A 137 6.15 2.06 -6.69
C LEU A 137 4.65 1.79 -6.49
N ASN A 138 4.23 1.50 -5.26
CA ASN A 138 2.83 1.30 -4.94
C ASN A 138 1.99 2.59 -5.11
N SER A 139 2.55 3.73 -4.70
CA SER A 139 1.88 5.03 -4.86
C SER A 139 1.73 5.41 -6.33
N ALA A 140 2.73 5.10 -7.17
CA ALA A 140 2.65 5.26 -8.62
C ALA A 140 1.58 4.34 -9.24
N LEU A 141 1.51 3.08 -8.79
CA LEU A 141 0.46 2.15 -9.22
C LEU A 141 -0.94 2.70 -8.87
N MET A 142 -1.12 3.23 -7.66
CA MET A 142 -2.37 3.89 -7.26
C MET A 142 -2.68 5.10 -8.13
N MET A 143 -1.69 5.94 -8.42
CA MET A 143 -1.87 7.11 -9.29
C MET A 143 -2.39 6.71 -10.68
N ILE A 144 -1.84 5.63 -11.26
CA ILE A 144 -2.31 5.08 -12.55
C ILE A 144 -3.77 4.61 -12.45
N VAL A 145 -4.13 3.93 -11.35
CA VAL A 145 -5.52 3.47 -11.12
C VAL A 145 -6.48 4.65 -11.01
N PHE A 146 -6.13 5.71 -10.26
CA PHE A 146 -6.97 6.91 -10.12
C PHE A 146 -7.12 7.70 -11.43
N ILE A 147 -6.03 7.87 -12.19
CA ILE A 147 -6.07 8.53 -13.51
C ILE A 147 -6.98 7.75 -14.47
N TYR A 148 -6.84 6.42 -14.51
CA TYR A 148 -7.68 5.59 -15.35
C TYR A 148 -9.17 5.69 -14.97
N HIS A 149 -9.47 5.77 -13.67
CA HIS A 149 -10.82 5.95 -13.14
C HIS A 149 -11.43 7.31 -13.50
N MET A 150 -10.62 8.38 -13.63
CA MET A 150 -11.10 9.68 -14.14
C MET A 150 -11.52 9.59 -15.61
N ILE A 151 -10.85 8.77 -16.42
CA ILE A 151 -11.13 8.63 -17.85
C ILE A 151 -12.37 7.74 -18.11
N HIS A 152 -12.67 6.79 -17.22
CA HIS A 152 -13.81 5.87 -17.35
C HIS A 152 -14.67 5.82 -16.07
N PRO A 153 -15.52 6.84 -15.81
CA PRO A 153 -16.41 6.82 -14.65
C PRO A 153 -17.50 5.75 -14.82
N GLY A 154 -17.53 4.76 -13.92
CA GLY A 154 -18.72 3.91 -13.73
C GLY A 154 -18.56 2.38 -13.77
N LYS A 155 -17.35 1.80 -13.62
CA LYS A 155 -17.21 0.35 -13.44
C LYS A 155 -16.64 0.00 -12.07
N GLU A 156 -17.43 -0.69 -11.26
CA GLU A 156 -17.02 -1.29 -9.99
C GLU A 156 -15.88 -2.30 -10.22
N TYR A 157 -14.84 -2.23 -9.38
CA TYR A 157 -13.56 -2.90 -9.66
C TYR A 157 -13.59 -4.41 -9.36
N ILE A 158 -14.18 -4.82 -8.25
CA ILE A 158 -14.22 -6.22 -7.80
C ILE A 158 -15.47 -6.35 -6.93
N LYS A 159 -16.46 -7.16 -7.36
CA LYS A 159 -17.51 -7.61 -6.42
C LYS A 159 -16.87 -8.61 -5.45
N PRO A 160 -17.09 -8.46 -4.14
CA PRO A 160 -16.59 -9.41 -3.14
C PRO A 160 -17.13 -10.82 -3.40
#